data_AF-A0A9D1H7U6-F1
#
_entry.id   AF-A0A9D1H7U6-F1
#
_cell.length_a   1.000
_cell.length_b   1.000
_cell.length_c   1.000
_cell.angle_alpha   90.00
_cell.angle_beta   90.00
_cell.angle_gamma   90.00
#
_symmetry.space_group_name_H-M   'P 1'
#
loop_
_entity.id
_entity.type
_entity.pdbx_description
1 polymer ?
#
loop_
_entity_poly.entity_id
_entity_poly.type
_entity_poly.pdbx_seq_one_letter_code
_entity_poly.pdbx_strand_id
1 'polypeptide(L)'
;MNSLQQTPTKKDKLFDLLSGLKGQLLSLLIGVVLYLGYLLICISRQTTNFILQHLTTPYKRMMGALCDLIPFSVMEIVVLLTVLVIIAVIIRCVVLAIRKENRMMVILRTIAGLAAAGILIWDGYCWLWGLNYYGDSFSDKSGLEQLPVSDEALYETTIYYAELANTYAGSVSRDENGVFNEDLDTIFAQSDHIYAGIVQQYPFLDAPFRTPKRMVTSGLMSRINFTGVYFPFTSETNINDQAPAVLIPSTIAHELAHQRGIAAEQEANFVAVRACLTSGNDIYAYSGALLAYIYLGNALYETDRDAWTEVYSSLSEEVRADLTANNLYWDQYHTKEAKAAEKVYETFLSSYNQDLGMKSYGACVDLLTADYMQQIQNERTDYLEKVDGVS
;
A
#
# COMPACT_ATOMS: atom_id res chain seq x y z
N MET A 1 35.99 40.15 -50.81
CA MET A 1 35.53 40.62 -49.49
C MET A 1 35.27 39.39 -48.64
N ASN A 2 36.19 39.04 -47.75
CA ASN A 2 36.01 37.93 -46.81
C ASN A 2 34.97 38.36 -45.77
N SER A 3 33.75 37.84 -45.87
CA SER A 3 32.78 37.96 -44.79
C SER A 3 33.34 37.20 -43.59
N LEU A 4 33.81 37.92 -42.59
CA LEU A 4 34.10 37.37 -41.28
C LEU A 4 32.80 36.74 -40.76
N GLN A 5 32.68 35.42 -40.86
CA GLN A 5 31.67 34.68 -40.11
C GLN A 5 31.95 34.95 -38.63
N GLN A 6 31.14 35.81 -38.02
CA GLN A 6 31.18 36.01 -36.58
C GLN A 6 30.89 34.67 -35.92
N THR A 7 31.88 34.15 -35.18
CA THR A 7 31.68 32.96 -34.36
C THR A 7 30.57 33.24 -33.34
N PRO A 8 29.53 32.39 -33.26
CA PRO A 8 28.39 32.65 -32.39
C PRO A 8 28.84 32.82 -30.95
N THR A 9 28.32 33.86 -30.30
CA THR A 9 28.66 34.18 -28.92
C THR A 9 28.13 33.12 -27.96
N LYS A 10 28.61 33.10 -26.71
CA LYS A 10 28.05 32.22 -25.68
C LYS A 10 26.53 32.44 -25.50
N LYS A 11 26.05 33.67 -25.68
CA LYS A 11 24.62 34.01 -25.59
C LYS A 11 23.83 33.42 -26.76
N ASP A 12 24.36 33.49 -27.98
CA ASP A 12 23.70 32.94 -29.17
C ASP A 12 23.59 31.41 -29.08
N LYS A 13 24.67 30.74 -28.66
CA LYS A 13 24.67 29.29 -28.42
C LYS A 13 23.68 28.88 -27.34
N LEU A 14 23.54 29.68 -26.28
CA LEU A 14 22.55 29.44 -25.22
C LEU A 14 21.12 29.66 -25.73
N PHE A 15 20.88 30.70 -26.52
CA PHE A 15 19.57 30.98 -27.10
C PHE A 15 19.13 29.88 -28.08
N ASP A 16 20.03 29.42 -28.95
CA ASP A 16 19.78 28.29 -29.86
C ASP A 16 19.53 27.00 -29.08
N LEU A 17 20.21 26.80 -27.95
CA LEU A 17 19.96 25.68 -27.05
C LEU A 17 18.56 25.73 -26.44
N LEU A 18 18.19 26.87 -25.84
CA LEU A 18 16.91 27.06 -25.17
C LEU A 18 15.73 27.01 -26.15
N SER A 19 15.87 27.65 -27.32
CA SER A 19 14.86 27.56 -28.38
C SER A 19 14.72 26.12 -28.89
N GLY A 20 15.84 25.40 -28.99
CA GLY A 20 15.88 23.98 -29.31
C GLY A 20 15.15 23.09 -28.31
N LEU A 21 15.05 23.49 -27.05
CA LEU A 21 14.43 22.71 -25.95
C LEU A 21 13.09 23.30 -25.47
N LYS A 22 12.56 24.34 -26.13
CA LYS A 22 11.42 25.12 -25.64
C LYS A 22 10.22 24.28 -25.19
N GLY A 23 9.88 23.24 -25.95
CA GLY A 23 8.76 22.35 -25.61
C GLY A 23 9.00 21.56 -24.32
N GLN A 24 10.16 20.92 -24.18
CA GLN A 24 10.53 20.16 -22.98
C GLN A 24 10.65 21.09 -21.76
N LEU A 25 11.24 22.27 -21.93
CA LEU A 25 11.36 23.26 -20.86
C LEU A 25 10.00 23.76 -20.38
N LEU A 26 9.03 23.94 -21.29
CA LEU A 26 7.66 24.29 -20.93
C LEU A 26 6.99 23.15 -20.14
N SER A 27 7.13 21.89 -20.57
CA SER A 27 6.59 20.75 -19.83
C SER A 27 7.21 20.59 -18.44
N LEU A 28 8.53 20.79 -18.32
CA LEU A 28 9.22 20.82 -17.03
C LEU A 28 8.69 21.94 -16.13
N LEU A 29 8.50 23.14 -16.68
CA LEU A 29 7.93 24.26 -15.94
C LEU A 29 6.50 23.96 -15.47
N ILE A 30 5.67 23.35 -16.32
CA ILE A 30 4.31 22.92 -15.95
C ILE A 30 4.38 21.93 -14.77
N GLY A 31 5.23 20.91 -14.86
CA GLY A 31 5.39 19.94 -13.77
C GLY A 31 5.85 20.60 -12.47
N VAL A 32 6.85 21.48 -12.52
CA VAL A 32 7.28 22.24 -11.34
C VAL A 32 6.14 23.07 -10.73
N VAL A 33 5.33 23.73 -11.56
CA VAL A 33 4.17 24.51 -11.09
C VAL A 33 3.11 23.60 -10.46
N LEU A 34 2.81 22.44 -11.07
CA LEU A 34 1.88 21.46 -10.51
C LEU A 34 2.37 20.91 -9.17
N TYR A 35 3.66 20.58 -9.07
CA TYR A 35 4.27 20.12 -7.83
C TYR A 35 4.22 21.18 -6.73
N LEU A 36 4.52 22.44 -7.06
CA LEU A 36 4.39 23.56 -6.11
C LEU A 36 2.94 23.76 -5.67
N GLY A 37 1.97 23.60 -6.58
CA GLY A 37 0.55 23.60 -6.26
C GLY A 37 0.16 22.48 -5.29
N TYR A 38 0.68 21.27 -5.51
CA TYR A 38 0.53 20.14 -4.59
C TYR A 38 1.07 20.47 -3.19
N LEU A 39 2.31 20.96 -3.11
CA LEU A 39 2.92 21.34 -1.83
C LEU A 39 2.11 22.42 -1.09
N LEU A 40 1.57 23.41 -1.81
CA LEU A 40 0.72 24.45 -1.22
C LEU A 40 -0.57 23.87 -0.64
N ILE A 41 -1.18 22.88 -1.30
CA ILE A 41 -2.39 22.21 -0.79
C ILE A 41 -2.06 21.43 0.47
N CYS A 42 -0.94 20.70 0.49
CA CYS A 42 -0.50 19.90 1.64
C CYS A 42 -0.30 20.72 2.93
N ILE A 43 -0.16 22.05 2.85
CA ILE A 43 -0.05 22.94 4.03
C ILE A 43 -1.35 22.95 4.84
N SER A 44 -2.51 22.84 4.18
CA SER A 44 -3.82 22.95 4.82
C SER A 44 -4.56 21.63 4.75
N ARG A 45 -4.60 20.91 5.88
CA ARG A 45 -5.34 19.64 6.01
C ARG A 45 -6.80 19.76 5.57
N GLN A 46 -7.47 20.87 5.91
CA GLN A 46 -8.84 21.15 5.44
C GLN A 46 -8.92 21.24 3.91
N THR A 47 -7.97 21.94 3.28
CA THR A 47 -7.91 22.05 1.80
C THR A 47 -7.61 20.69 1.17
N THR A 48 -6.65 19.94 1.72
CA THR A 48 -6.36 18.57 1.28
C THR A 48 -7.59 17.68 1.34
N ASN A 49 -8.32 17.67 2.46
CA ASN A 49 -9.56 16.90 2.61
C ASN A 49 -10.63 17.30 1.59
N PHE A 50 -10.79 18.60 1.33
CA PHE A 50 -11.71 19.09 0.30
C PHE A 50 -11.34 18.54 -1.09
N ILE A 51 -10.06 18.61 -1.47
CA ILE A 51 -9.56 18.09 -2.75
C ILE A 51 -9.71 16.56 -2.83
N LEU A 52 -9.42 15.84 -1.74
CA LEU A 52 -9.62 14.40 -1.67
C LEU A 52 -11.08 14.02 -1.88
N GLN A 53 -12.01 14.67 -1.18
CA GLN A 53 -13.44 14.34 -1.24
C GLN A 53 -14.09 14.71 -2.57
N HIS A 54 -13.73 15.86 -3.15
CA HIS A 54 -14.44 16.40 -4.31
C HIS A 54 -13.74 16.21 -5.65
N LEU A 55 -12.44 15.90 -5.67
CA LEU A 55 -11.69 15.73 -6.93
C LEU A 55 -11.06 14.35 -7.05
N THR A 56 -10.17 13.97 -6.12
CA THR A 56 -9.37 12.75 -6.33
C THR A 56 -10.14 11.47 -6.00
N THR A 57 -10.98 11.46 -4.97
CA THR A 57 -11.85 10.30 -4.67
C THR A 57 -12.86 10.02 -5.79
N PRO A 58 -13.58 11.02 -6.33
CA PRO A 58 -14.42 10.81 -7.52
C PRO A 58 -13.65 10.28 -8.73
N TYR A 59 -12.45 10.81 -9.00
CA TYR A 59 -11.56 10.28 -10.03
C TYR A 59 -11.23 8.80 -9.79
N LYS A 60 -10.77 8.46 -8.58
CA LYS A 60 -10.39 7.08 -8.21
C LYS A 60 -11.57 6.12 -8.37
N ARG A 61 -12.77 6.52 -7.93
CA ARG A 61 -14.00 5.73 -8.05
C ARG A 61 -14.39 5.48 -9.51
N MET A 62 -14.29 6.51 -10.35
CA MET A 62 -14.54 6.42 -11.79
C MET A 62 -13.51 5.51 -12.45
N MET A 63 -12.22 5.72 -12.17
CA MET A 63 -11.15 4.98 -12.81
C MET A 63 -11.17 3.52 -12.38
N GLY A 64 -11.35 3.25 -11.08
CA GLY A 64 -11.59 1.91 -10.57
C GLY A 64 -12.76 1.23 -11.30
N ALA A 65 -13.89 1.92 -11.51
CA ALA A 65 -15.03 1.36 -12.26
C ALA A 65 -14.70 0.99 -13.70
N LEU A 66 -13.94 1.83 -14.40
CA LEU A 66 -13.54 1.59 -15.78
C LEU A 66 -12.57 0.42 -15.89
N CYS A 67 -11.61 0.34 -14.98
CA CYS A 67 -10.63 -0.75 -14.94
C CYS A 67 -11.26 -2.08 -14.52
N ASP A 68 -12.28 -2.08 -13.66
CA ASP A 68 -13.00 -3.29 -13.23
C ASP A 68 -13.67 -4.04 -14.40
N LEU A 69 -13.95 -3.35 -15.52
CA LEU A 69 -14.48 -3.96 -16.75
C LEU A 69 -13.49 -4.92 -17.44
N ILE A 70 -12.20 -4.82 -17.08
CA ILE A 70 -11.12 -5.62 -17.66
C ILE A 70 -10.73 -6.69 -16.61
N PRO A 71 -10.76 -7.99 -16.93
CA PRO A 71 -10.60 -9.05 -15.93
C PRO A 71 -9.16 -9.26 -15.45
N PHE A 72 -8.19 -8.54 -16.02
CA PHE A 72 -6.77 -8.58 -15.65
C PHE A 72 -6.27 -7.18 -15.31
N SER A 73 -5.08 -7.08 -14.70
CA SER A 73 -4.48 -5.83 -14.25
C SER A 73 -4.19 -4.87 -15.41
N VAL A 74 -4.86 -3.72 -15.44
CA VAL A 74 -4.57 -2.64 -16.41
C VAL A 74 -3.27 -1.95 -16.03
N MET A 75 -2.93 -1.88 -14.73
CA MET A 75 -1.63 -1.43 -14.24
C MET A 75 -0.49 -2.17 -14.96
N GLU A 76 -0.53 -3.51 -15.06
CA GLU A 76 0.55 -4.27 -15.71
C GLU A 76 0.73 -3.87 -17.18
N ILE A 77 -0.36 -3.61 -17.89
CA ILE A 77 -0.31 -3.09 -19.27
C ILE A 77 0.30 -1.69 -19.30
N VAL A 78 -0.13 -0.79 -18.42
CA VAL A 78 0.37 0.59 -18.35
C VAL A 78 1.88 0.59 -18.07
N VAL A 79 2.33 -0.22 -17.11
CA VAL A 79 3.75 -0.36 -16.76
C VAL A 79 4.54 -0.93 -17.93
N LEU A 80 4.07 -2.02 -18.55
CA LEU A 80 4.73 -2.63 -19.70
C LEU A 80 4.85 -1.65 -20.87
N LEU A 81 3.75 -0.97 -21.23
CA LEU A 81 3.76 0.02 -22.31
C LEU A 81 4.69 1.18 -22.01
N THR A 82 4.75 1.64 -20.76
CA THR A 82 5.67 2.70 -20.32
C THR A 82 7.12 2.28 -20.53
N VAL A 83 7.49 1.06 -20.12
CA VAL A 83 8.84 0.51 -20.35
C VAL A 83 9.15 0.41 -21.85
N LEU A 84 8.23 -0.11 -22.66
CA LEU A 84 8.41 -0.23 -24.11
C LEU A 84 8.58 1.14 -24.79
N VAL A 85 7.82 2.15 -24.37
CA VAL A 85 7.95 3.53 -24.86
C VAL A 85 9.32 4.11 -24.49
N ILE A 86 9.78 3.91 -23.25
CA ILE A 86 11.12 4.35 -22.82
C ILE A 86 12.20 3.72 -23.69
N ILE A 87 12.15 2.40 -23.90
CA ILE A 87 13.08 1.68 -24.76
C ILE A 87 13.05 2.23 -26.20
N ALA A 88 11.86 2.42 -26.77
CA ALA A 88 11.71 2.96 -28.13
C ALA A 88 12.27 4.39 -28.25
N VAL A 89 12.05 5.24 -27.24
CA VAL A 89 12.59 6.60 -27.17
C VAL A 89 14.12 6.58 -27.10
N ILE A 90 14.70 5.67 -26.32
CA ILE A 90 16.16 5.50 -26.22
C ILE A 90 16.75 5.01 -27.55
N ILE A 91 16.15 3.98 -28.17
CA ILE A 91 16.59 3.47 -29.48
C ILE A 91 16.52 4.60 -30.53
N ARG A 92 15.40 5.33 -30.58
CA ARG A 92 15.24 6.48 -31.47
C ARG A 92 16.32 7.53 -31.22
N CYS A 93 16.64 7.84 -29.97
CA CYS A 93 17.70 8.77 -29.61
C CYS A 93 19.06 8.31 -30.16
N VAL A 94 19.43 7.04 -29.94
CA VAL A 94 20.68 6.47 -30.44
C VAL A 94 20.76 6.54 -31.97
N VAL A 95 19.71 6.10 -32.67
CA VAL A 95 19.66 6.12 -34.14
C VAL A 95 19.79 7.54 -34.67
N LEU A 96 19.09 8.51 -34.09
CA LEU A 96 19.16 9.91 -34.52
C LEU A 96 20.48 10.58 -34.15
N ALA A 97 21.08 10.24 -33.01
CA ALA A 97 22.38 10.76 -32.60
C ALA A 97 23.53 10.26 -33.48
N ILE A 98 23.43 9.05 -34.05
CA ILE A 98 24.38 8.53 -35.03
C ILE A 98 24.19 9.19 -36.40
N ARG A 99 22.93 9.42 -36.82
CA ARG A 99 22.60 9.90 -38.17
C ARG A 99 22.65 11.42 -38.36
N LYS A 100 22.54 12.22 -37.29
CA LYS A 100 22.47 13.69 -37.38
C LYS A 100 23.76 14.36 -36.91
N GLU A 101 24.16 15.43 -37.60
CA GLU A 101 25.32 16.25 -37.21
C GLU A 101 25.13 16.89 -35.82
N ASN A 102 23.91 17.28 -35.46
CA ASN A 102 23.60 17.87 -34.16
C ASN A 102 23.21 16.83 -33.09
N ARG A 103 24.08 15.83 -32.89
CA ARG A 103 23.87 14.73 -31.93
C ARG A 103 23.59 15.19 -30.50
N MET A 104 24.25 16.25 -30.05
CA MET A 104 24.10 16.75 -28.68
C MET A 104 22.69 17.27 -28.42
N MET A 105 22.11 17.99 -29.39
CA MET A 105 20.73 18.47 -29.28
C MET A 105 19.71 17.33 -29.23
N VAL A 106 19.92 16.26 -29.99
CA VAL A 106 19.05 15.06 -29.96
C VAL A 106 19.07 14.42 -28.57
N ILE A 107 20.26 14.25 -28.00
CA ILE A 107 20.45 13.67 -26.67
C ILE A 107 19.78 14.57 -25.62
N LEU A 108 20.07 15.88 -25.62
CA LEU A 108 19.51 16.82 -24.65
C LEU A 108 17.98 16.90 -24.73
N ARG A 109 17.40 16.89 -25.94
CA ARG A 109 15.94 16.83 -26.13
C ARG A 109 15.33 15.55 -25.55
N THR A 110 16.02 14.43 -25.72
CA THR A 110 15.55 13.14 -25.23
C THR A 110 15.60 13.12 -23.70
N ILE A 111 16.72 13.52 -23.11
CA ILE A 111 16.89 13.60 -21.65
C ILE A 111 15.86 14.56 -21.05
N ALA A 112 15.74 15.77 -21.60
CA ALA A 112 14.78 16.76 -21.11
C ALA A 112 13.33 16.28 -21.27
N GLY A 113 13.01 15.54 -22.34
CA GLY A 113 11.69 14.96 -22.56
C GLY A 113 11.37 13.84 -21.58
N LEU A 114 12.32 12.93 -21.32
CA LEU A 114 12.18 11.88 -20.31
C LEU A 114 12.07 12.47 -18.91
N ALA A 115 12.86 13.50 -18.59
CA ALA A 115 12.76 14.22 -17.32
C ALA A 115 11.40 14.90 -17.17
N ALA A 116 10.89 15.55 -18.22
CA ALA A 116 9.56 16.15 -18.21
C ALA A 116 8.46 15.11 -17.98
N ALA A 117 8.51 13.98 -18.68
CA ALA A 117 7.56 12.89 -18.48
C ALA A 117 7.66 12.32 -17.05
N GLY A 118 8.88 12.14 -16.52
CA GLY A 118 9.10 11.66 -15.16
C GLY A 118 8.50 12.59 -14.10
N ILE A 119 8.69 13.90 -14.22
CA ILE A 119 8.07 14.87 -13.30
C ILE A 119 6.55 14.82 -13.39
N LEU A 120 5.97 14.73 -14.59
CA LEU A 120 4.51 14.68 -14.73
C LEU A 120 3.89 13.38 -14.19
N ILE A 121 4.60 12.24 -14.33
CA ILE A 121 4.20 10.98 -13.70
C ILE A 121 4.28 11.12 -12.19
N TRP A 122 5.37 11.70 -11.67
CA TRP A 122 5.51 11.97 -10.23
C TRP A 122 4.41 12.89 -9.70
N ASP A 123 4.08 13.97 -10.39
CA ASP A 123 2.96 14.84 -10.05
C ASP A 123 1.65 14.05 -10.02
N GLY A 124 1.37 13.27 -11.07
CA GLY A 124 0.18 12.42 -11.10
C GLY A 124 0.09 11.52 -9.86
N TYR A 125 1.21 10.95 -9.44
CA TYR A 125 1.26 10.16 -8.21
C TYR A 125 1.06 11.00 -6.94
N CYS A 126 1.70 12.17 -6.81
CA CYS A 126 1.50 13.09 -5.67
C CYS A 126 0.03 13.51 -5.53
N TRP A 127 -0.61 13.88 -6.64
CA TRP A 127 -1.99 14.33 -6.66
C TRP A 127 -2.99 13.19 -6.46
N LEU A 128 -2.76 12.01 -7.05
CA LEU A 128 -3.69 10.88 -6.95
C LEU A 128 -3.50 10.06 -5.67
N TRP A 129 -2.29 9.96 -5.13
CA TRP A 129 -1.99 9.16 -3.94
C TRP A 129 -1.38 9.97 -2.80
N GLY A 130 -0.35 10.77 -3.08
CA GLY A 130 0.40 11.52 -2.07
C GLY A 130 -0.48 12.40 -1.18
N LEU A 131 -1.53 13.01 -1.73
CA LEU A 131 -2.49 13.81 -0.95
C LEU A 131 -3.16 13.06 0.19
N ASN A 132 -3.35 11.73 0.10
CA ASN A 132 -4.00 10.97 1.17
C ASN A 132 -3.18 10.99 2.48
N TYR A 133 -1.86 11.20 2.41
CA TYR A 133 -1.00 11.31 3.59
C TYR A 133 -1.12 12.65 4.33
N TYR A 134 -1.67 13.68 3.68
CA TYR A 134 -1.84 15.03 4.25
C TYR A 134 -3.30 15.36 4.59
N GLY A 135 -4.21 14.41 4.36
CA GLY A 135 -5.60 14.49 4.79
C GLY A 135 -5.79 13.86 6.17
N ASP A 136 -7.05 13.69 6.56
CA ASP A 136 -7.41 12.94 7.77
C ASP A 136 -7.00 11.47 7.62
N SER A 137 -6.21 10.97 8.57
CA SER A 137 -5.79 9.56 8.70
C SER A 137 -6.96 8.65 9.12
N PHE A 138 -6.72 7.34 9.21
CA PHE A 138 -7.71 6.44 9.83
C PHE A 138 -7.95 6.81 11.29
N SER A 139 -6.88 7.01 12.08
CA SER A 139 -6.99 7.39 13.49
C SER A 139 -7.79 8.68 13.69
N ASP A 140 -7.55 9.69 12.84
CA ASP A 140 -8.28 10.96 12.87
C ASP A 140 -9.79 10.79 12.65
N LYS A 141 -10.18 9.91 11.72
CA LYS A 141 -11.59 9.69 11.34
C LYS A 141 -12.32 8.74 12.27
N SER A 142 -11.62 7.74 12.80
CA SER A 142 -12.16 6.72 13.69
C SER A 142 -12.28 7.19 15.13
N GLY A 143 -11.44 8.15 15.54
CA GLY A 143 -11.28 8.52 16.96
C GLY A 143 -10.53 7.45 17.77
N LEU A 144 -9.96 6.43 17.12
CA LEU A 144 -9.13 5.43 17.77
C LEU A 144 -7.73 6.04 17.99
N GLU A 145 -7.48 6.47 19.22
CA GLU A 145 -6.19 7.07 19.60
C GLU A 145 -5.10 5.98 19.73
N GLN A 146 -3.94 6.26 19.14
CA GLN A 146 -2.73 5.44 19.32
C GLN A 146 -2.12 5.79 20.68
N LEU A 147 -2.58 5.10 21.72
CA LEU A 147 -2.06 5.28 23.08
C LEU A 147 -0.80 4.43 23.31
N PRO A 148 0.10 4.85 24.21
CA PRO A 148 1.25 4.03 24.58
C PRO A 148 0.81 2.63 25.05
N VAL A 149 1.34 1.61 24.38
CA VAL A 149 1.03 0.22 24.70
C VAL A 149 1.88 -0.24 25.89
N SER A 150 1.22 -0.70 26.96
CA SER A 150 1.92 -1.37 28.07
C SER A 150 2.30 -2.79 27.67
N ASP A 151 3.34 -3.34 28.30
CA ASP A 151 3.81 -4.70 28.01
C ASP A 151 2.72 -5.73 28.34
N GLU A 152 1.93 -5.49 29.39
CA GLU A 152 0.73 -6.27 29.73
C GLU A 152 -0.33 -6.22 28.61
N ALA A 153 -0.66 -5.03 28.12
CA ALA A 153 -1.67 -4.88 27.07
C ALA A 153 -1.22 -5.53 25.76
N LEU A 154 0.08 -5.43 25.44
CA LEU A 154 0.67 -6.13 24.29
C LEU A 154 0.53 -7.65 24.46
N TYR A 155 0.91 -8.19 25.62
CA TYR A 155 0.80 -9.62 25.91
C TYR A 155 -0.63 -10.14 25.78
N GLU A 156 -1.58 -9.50 26.47
CA GLU A 156 -3.00 -9.89 26.47
C GLU A 156 -3.62 -9.79 25.07
N THR A 157 -3.31 -8.73 24.32
CA THR A 157 -3.77 -8.59 22.93
C THR A 157 -3.15 -9.68 22.05
N THR A 158 -1.89 -10.03 22.27
CA THR A 158 -1.19 -11.09 21.51
C THR A 158 -1.83 -12.46 21.76
N ILE A 159 -2.18 -12.78 23.01
CA ILE A 159 -2.93 -13.99 23.35
C ILE A 159 -4.28 -14.00 22.64
N TYR A 160 -5.04 -12.92 22.74
CA TYR A 160 -6.37 -12.83 22.13
C TYR A 160 -6.35 -13.15 20.63
N TYR A 161 -5.42 -12.56 19.87
CA TYR A 161 -5.31 -12.85 18.44
C TYR A 161 -4.72 -14.24 18.14
N ALA A 162 -3.87 -14.78 19.01
CA ALA A 162 -3.41 -16.18 18.92
C ALA A 162 -4.57 -17.17 19.10
N GLU A 163 -5.47 -16.92 20.07
CA GLU A 163 -6.66 -17.73 20.30
C GLU A 163 -7.67 -17.64 19.16
N LEU A 164 -7.87 -16.44 18.59
CA LEU A 164 -8.67 -16.28 17.37
C LEU A 164 -8.09 -17.06 16.20
N ALA A 165 -6.77 -16.98 15.98
CA ALA A 165 -6.11 -17.73 14.92
C ALA A 165 -6.31 -19.24 15.12
N ASN A 166 -6.12 -19.75 16.35
CA ASN A 166 -6.41 -21.15 16.69
C ASN A 166 -7.86 -21.54 16.43
N THR A 167 -8.81 -20.66 16.77
CA THR A 167 -10.24 -20.91 16.58
C THR A 167 -10.58 -21.07 15.11
N TYR A 168 -10.17 -20.11 14.26
CA TYR A 168 -10.48 -20.14 12.84
C TYR A 168 -9.62 -21.13 12.04
N ALA A 169 -8.48 -21.57 12.58
CA ALA A 169 -7.63 -22.57 11.92
C ALA A 169 -8.36 -23.89 11.62
N GLY A 170 -9.39 -24.23 12.41
CA GLY A 170 -10.24 -25.40 12.21
C GLY A 170 -11.37 -25.21 11.19
N SER A 171 -11.63 -23.98 10.74
CA SER A 171 -12.69 -23.65 9.78
C SER A 171 -12.21 -23.56 8.33
N VAL A 172 -10.91 -23.74 8.08
CA VAL A 172 -10.30 -23.62 6.76
C VAL A 172 -9.84 -24.98 6.22
N SER A 173 -9.85 -25.12 4.90
CA SER A 173 -9.35 -26.28 4.17
C SER A 173 -7.84 -26.41 4.33
N ARG A 174 -7.37 -27.65 4.50
CA ARG A 174 -5.95 -27.98 4.70
C ARG A 174 -5.50 -29.10 3.78
N ASP A 175 -4.22 -29.09 3.42
CA ASP A 175 -3.57 -30.16 2.67
C ASP A 175 -3.15 -31.33 3.57
N GLU A 176 -2.44 -32.31 2.99
CA GLU A 176 -1.94 -33.49 3.70
C GLU A 176 -0.89 -33.18 4.78
N ASN A 177 -0.26 -32.00 4.74
CA ASN A 177 0.72 -31.53 5.72
C ASN A 177 0.09 -30.62 6.77
N GLY A 178 -1.24 -30.45 6.74
CA GLY A 178 -1.97 -29.55 7.64
C GLY A 178 -1.79 -28.07 7.29
N VAL A 179 -1.28 -27.73 6.11
CA VAL A 179 -1.10 -26.34 5.64
C VAL A 179 -2.38 -25.86 4.95
N PHE A 180 -2.72 -24.59 5.14
CA PHE A 180 -3.82 -23.88 4.51
C PHE A 180 -3.84 -24.13 2.99
N ASN A 181 -5.00 -24.57 2.50
CA ASN A 181 -5.17 -25.01 1.12
C ASN A 181 -6.57 -24.64 0.58
N GLU A 182 -7.04 -23.43 0.91
CA GLU A 182 -8.23 -22.89 0.26
C GLU A 182 -7.97 -22.58 -1.21
N ASP A 183 -9.00 -22.76 -2.03
CA ASP A 183 -8.94 -22.43 -3.45
C ASP A 183 -8.88 -20.90 -3.66
N LEU A 184 -7.95 -20.46 -4.49
CA LEU A 184 -7.76 -19.03 -4.76
C LEU A 184 -8.97 -18.42 -5.46
N ASP A 185 -9.63 -19.13 -6.37
CA ASP A 185 -10.82 -18.60 -7.06
C ASP A 185 -11.94 -18.31 -6.06
N THR A 186 -12.08 -19.19 -5.06
CA THR A 186 -12.98 -19.01 -3.93
C THR A 186 -12.60 -17.79 -3.08
N ILE A 187 -11.33 -17.63 -2.69
CA ILE A 187 -10.86 -16.46 -1.92
C ILE A 187 -11.20 -15.16 -2.64
N PHE A 188 -10.87 -15.05 -3.92
CA PHE A 188 -11.12 -13.83 -4.71
C PHE A 188 -12.63 -13.59 -4.93
N ALA A 189 -13.42 -14.63 -5.18
CA ALA A 189 -14.87 -14.50 -5.35
C ALA A 189 -15.57 -14.05 -4.05
N GLN A 190 -15.05 -14.44 -2.90
CA GLN A 190 -15.57 -14.07 -1.58
C GLN A 190 -15.05 -12.73 -1.06
N SER A 191 -14.21 -12.03 -1.84
CA SER A 191 -13.74 -10.67 -1.49
C SER A 191 -14.85 -9.62 -1.56
N ASP A 192 -15.99 -9.94 -2.17
CA ASP A 192 -17.16 -9.07 -2.15
C ASP A 192 -17.70 -8.92 -0.73
N HIS A 193 -18.08 -7.70 -0.38
CA HIS A 193 -18.65 -7.36 0.92
C HIS A 193 -17.79 -7.65 2.16
N ILE A 194 -16.50 -8.00 2.06
CA ILE A 194 -15.64 -8.20 3.26
C ILE A 194 -15.53 -6.95 4.15
N TYR A 195 -15.80 -5.76 3.58
CA TYR A 195 -15.86 -4.50 4.33
C TYR A 195 -17.21 -4.21 4.98
N ALA A 196 -18.25 -5.00 4.72
CA ALA A 196 -19.62 -4.69 5.17
C ALA A 196 -19.74 -4.62 6.70
N GLY A 197 -18.98 -5.45 7.43
CA GLY A 197 -18.94 -5.42 8.90
C GLY A 197 -18.24 -4.18 9.45
N ILE A 198 -16.99 -3.93 9.03
CA ILE A 198 -16.21 -2.79 9.50
C ILE A 198 -16.84 -1.45 9.13
N VAL A 199 -17.56 -1.34 8.01
CA VAL A 199 -18.28 -0.12 7.61
C VAL A 199 -19.41 0.24 8.60
N GLN A 200 -19.97 -0.73 9.32
CA GLN A 200 -20.95 -0.43 10.38
C GLN A 200 -20.30 0.31 11.55
N GLN A 201 -19.03 0.03 11.83
CA GLN A 201 -18.24 0.70 12.89
C GLN A 201 -17.64 2.01 12.39
N TYR A 202 -17.14 2.02 11.15
CA TYR A 202 -16.45 3.15 10.52
C TYR A 202 -17.07 3.48 9.14
N PRO A 203 -18.19 4.23 9.10
CA PRO A 203 -18.93 4.50 7.85
C PRO A 203 -18.12 5.21 6.77
N PHE A 204 -17.05 5.93 7.14
CA PHE A 204 -16.17 6.59 6.17
C PHE A 204 -15.35 5.61 5.31
N LEU A 205 -15.31 4.32 5.66
CA LEU A 205 -14.72 3.26 4.85
C LEU A 205 -15.64 2.76 3.73
N ASP A 206 -16.87 3.27 3.63
CA ASP A 206 -17.79 2.87 2.58
C ASP A 206 -17.28 3.28 1.19
N ALA A 207 -17.26 2.30 0.29
CA ALA A 207 -16.83 2.48 -1.08
C ALA A 207 -17.49 1.42 -1.98
N PRO A 208 -17.72 1.74 -3.26
CA PRO A 208 -18.17 0.75 -4.24
C PRO A 208 -17.20 -0.43 -4.28
N PHE A 209 -17.76 -1.64 -4.34
CA PHE A 209 -16.96 -2.85 -4.56
C PHE A 209 -16.15 -2.76 -5.86
N ARG A 210 -14.93 -3.31 -5.82
CA ARG A 210 -14.02 -3.47 -6.95
C ARG A 210 -13.32 -4.81 -6.83
N THR A 211 -13.17 -5.49 -7.95
CA THR A 211 -12.60 -6.82 -7.99
C THR A 211 -11.08 -6.73 -7.78
N PRO A 212 -10.51 -7.37 -6.74
CA PRO A 212 -9.07 -7.50 -6.62
C PRO A 212 -8.53 -8.34 -7.79
N LYS A 213 -7.41 -7.90 -8.36
CA LYS A 213 -6.86 -8.50 -9.58
C LYS A 213 -5.60 -9.28 -9.28
N ARG A 214 -5.54 -10.50 -9.81
CA ARG A 214 -4.32 -11.29 -9.79
C ARG A 214 -3.31 -10.71 -10.76
N MET A 215 -2.06 -10.63 -10.32
CA MET A 215 -0.98 -10.13 -11.17
C MET A 215 -0.39 -11.27 -12.00
N VAL A 216 -0.23 -11.04 -13.30
CA VAL A 216 0.52 -11.97 -14.16
C VAL A 216 1.98 -12.04 -13.73
N THR A 217 2.50 -10.95 -13.17
CA THR A 217 3.87 -10.81 -12.68
C THR A 217 4.04 -11.13 -11.18
N SER A 218 3.14 -11.89 -10.56
CA SER A 218 3.23 -12.29 -9.14
C SER A 218 4.59 -12.86 -8.73
N GLY A 219 5.22 -13.72 -9.54
CA GLY A 219 6.56 -14.22 -9.23
C GLY A 219 7.68 -13.17 -9.27
N LEU A 220 7.49 -12.05 -9.99
CA LEU A 220 8.39 -10.90 -9.89
C LEU A 220 8.13 -10.13 -8.59
N MET A 221 6.86 -9.96 -8.19
CA MET A 221 6.50 -9.33 -6.92
C MET A 221 7.16 -10.05 -5.73
N SER A 222 7.12 -11.38 -5.69
CA SER A 222 7.76 -12.14 -4.61
C SER A 222 9.27 -11.89 -4.54
N ARG A 223 9.95 -11.80 -5.69
CA ARG A 223 11.40 -11.51 -5.74
C ARG A 223 11.77 -10.12 -5.24
N ILE A 224 10.83 -9.17 -5.26
CA ILE A 224 11.02 -7.82 -4.74
C ILE A 224 10.31 -7.61 -3.40
N ASN A 225 9.85 -8.70 -2.76
CA ASN A 225 9.17 -8.72 -1.45
C ASN A 225 7.83 -7.94 -1.41
N PHE A 226 7.02 -8.04 -2.47
CA PHE A 226 5.70 -7.43 -2.55
C PHE A 226 4.58 -8.49 -2.51
N THR A 227 3.56 -8.26 -1.68
CA THR A 227 2.36 -9.11 -1.55
C THR A 227 1.16 -8.53 -2.28
N GLY A 228 1.06 -7.21 -2.38
CA GLY A 228 -0.01 -6.50 -3.07
C GLY A 228 0.43 -5.10 -3.47
N VAL A 229 -0.37 -4.45 -4.34
CA VAL A 229 -0.22 -3.02 -4.66
C VAL A 229 -1.52 -2.41 -5.16
N TYR A 230 -1.91 -1.32 -4.50
CA TYR A 230 -2.90 -0.37 -5.00
C TYR A 230 -2.23 0.62 -5.96
N PHE A 231 -2.69 0.65 -7.21
CA PHE A 231 -2.12 1.53 -8.23
C PHE A 231 -2.99 2.77 -8.46
N PRO A 232 -2.56 3.98 -8.05
CA PRO A 232 -3.44 5.16 -8.00
C PRO A 232 -3.87 5.71 -9.36
N PHE A 233 -3.15 5.38 -10.44
CA PHE A 233 -3.52 5.83 -11.79
C PHE A 233 -4.70 5.06 -12.36
N THR A 234 -4.81 3.76 -12.07
CA THR A 234 -5.91 2.89 -12.51
C THR A 234 -6.93 2.61 -11.40
N SER A 235 -6.58 2.94 -10.15
CA SER A 235 -7.34 2.62 -8.93
C SER A 235 -7.63 1.13 -8.74
N GLU A 236 -6.75 0.28 -9.27
CA GLU A 236 -6.83 -1.18 -9.12
C GLU A 236 -6.08 -1.65 -7.88
N THR A 237 -6.63 -2.66 -7.21
CA THR A 237 -5.96 -3.46 -6.20
C THR A 237 -5.40 -4.70 -6.88
N ASN A 238 -4.08 -4.89 -6.78
CA ASN A 238 -3.37 -5.95 -7.49
C ASN A 238 -2.66 -6.85 -6.48
N ILE A 239 -2.81 -8.16 -6.63
CA ILE A 239 -2.43 -9.14 -5.62
C ILE A 239 -1.37 -10.09 -6.18
N ASN A 240 -0.35 -10.35 -5.36
CA ASN A 240 0.59 -11.44 -5.58
C ASN A 240 -0.10 -12.77 -5.25
N ASP A 241 -0.65 -13.45 -6.25
CA ASP A 241 -1.36 -14.72 -6.06
C ASP A 241 -0.43 -15.93 -5.86
N GLN A 242 0.90 -15.72 -5.96
CA GLN A 242 1.91 -16.73 -5.67
C GLN A 242 2.41 -16.65 -4.22
N ALA A 243 2.08 -15.60 -3.47
CA ALA A 243 2.39 -15.49 -2.06
C ALA A 243 1.66 -16.60 -1.25
N PRO A 244 2.10 -16.92 -0.02
CA PRO A 244 1.45 -17.93 0.81
C PRO A 244 -0.05 -17.65 0.96
N ALA A 245 -0.88 -18.61 0.53
CA ALA A 245 -2.31 -18.39 0.33
C ALA A 245 -3.05 -17.99 1.62
N VAL A 246 -2.53 -18.40 2.78
CA VAL A 246 -3.08 -18.06 4.10
C VAL A 246 -3.13 -16.54 4.38
N LEU A 247 -2.24 -15.74 3.77
CA LEU A 247 -2.22 -14.28 3.93
C LEU A 247 -2.81 -13.51 2.73
N ILE A 248 -3.24 -14.20 1.68
CA ILE A 248 -3.89 -13.55 0.52
C ILE A 248 -5.20 -12.83 0.91
N PRO A 249 -6.10 -13.41 1.74
CA PRO A 249 -7.33 -12.71 2.13
C PRO A 249 -7.06 -11.39 2.86
N SER A 250 -6.15 -11.37 3.84
CA SER A 250 -5.77 -10.14 4.53
C SER A 250 -5.02 -9.16 3.62
N THR A 251 -4.22 -9.63 2.67
CA THR A 251 -3.61 -8.79 1.62
C THR A 251 -4.67 -8.13 0.74
N ILE A 252 -5.70 -8.88 0.31
CA ILE A 252 -6.84 -8.30 -0.42
C ILE A 252 -7.53 -7.21 0.40
N ALA A 253 -7.80 -7.49 1.68
CA ALA A 253 -8.42 -6.51 2.58
C ALA A 253 -7.56 -5.25 2.75
N HIS A 254 -6.23 -5.41 2.84
CA HIS A 254 -5.25 -4.32 2.93
C HIS A 254 -5.26 -3.44 1.68
N GLU A 255 -5.13 -4.02 0.49
CA GLU A 255 -5.13 -3.23 -0.75
C GLU A 255 -6.48 -2.52 -0.97
N LEU A 256 -7.58 -3.14 -0.54
CA LEU A 256 -8.90 -2.52 -0.52
C LEU A 256 -9.02 -1.38 0.50
N ALA A 257 -8.19 -1.34 1.54
CA ALA A 257 -8.08 -0.20 2.46
C ALA A 257 -7.42 0.99 1.75
N HIS A 258 -6.35 0.74 1.00
CA HIS A 258 -5.72 1.76 0.17
C HIS A 258 -6.66 2.33 -0.88
N GLN A 259 -7.48 1.48 -1.52
CA GLN A 259 -8.52 1.94 -2.45
C GLN A 259 -9.54 2.87 -1.78
N ARG A 260 -9.79 2.70 -0.46
CA ARG A 260 -10.64 3.56 0.38
C ARG A 260 -9.92 4.81 0.90
N GLY A 261 -8.67 5.02 0.49
CA GLY A 261 -7.89 6.20 0.84
C GLY A 261 -7.17 6.11 2.18
N ILE A 262 -7.06 4.93 2.78
CA ILE A 262 -6.19 4.71 3.94
C ILE A 262 -4.76 4.62 3.41
N ALA A 263 -3.97 5.68 3.58
CA ALA A 263 -2.66 5.80 2.95
C ALA A 263 -1.55 5.09 3.73
N ALA A 264 -1.58 5.24 5.06
CA ALA A 264 -0.56 4.69 5.94
C ALA A 264 -0.67 3.16 5.97
N GLU A 265 0.43 2.47 5.63
CA GLU A 265 0.53 1.00 5.62
C GLU A 265 0.06 0.36 6.93
N GLN A 266 0.51 0.92 8.06
CA GLN A 266 0.21 0.38 9.39
C GLN A 266 -1.28 0.56 9.76
N GLU A 267 -1.91 1.65 9.34
CA GLU A 267 -3.37 1.82 9.47
C GLU A 267 -4.12 0.89 8.52
N ALA A 268 -3.61 0.70 7.28
CA ALA A 268 -4.18 -0.22 6.31
C ALA A 268 -4.13 -1.67 6.81
N ASN A 269 -3.05 -2.09 7.49
CA ASN A 269 -2.95 -3.39 8.15
C ASN A 269 -4.01 -3.56 9.25
N PHE A 270 -4.18 -2.56 10.13
CA PHE A 270 -5.24 -2.60 11.13
C PHE A 270 -6.64 -2.72 10.48
N VAL A 271 -6.93 -1.88 9.49
CA VAL A 271 -8.19 -1.90 8.75
C VAL A 271 -8.40 -3.26 8.06
N ALA A 272 -7.35 -3.87 7.51
CA ALA A 272 -7.40 -5.19 6.89
C ALA A 272 -7.77 -6.28 7.90
N VAL A 273 -7.11 -6.31 9.07
CA VAL A 273 -7.43 -7.25 10.16
C VAL A 273 -8.89 -7.10 10.57
N ARG A 274 -9.36 -5.88 10.81
CA ARG A 274 -10.74 -5.61 11.24
C ARG A 274 -11.76 -5.93 10.17
N ALA A 275 -11.49 -5.62 8.90
CA ALA A 275 -12.35 -5.99 7.79
C ALA A 275 -12.46 -7.52 7.69
N CYS A 276 -11.34 -8.23 7.80
CA CYS A 276 -11.31 -9.69 7.81
C CYS A 276 -12.16 -10.28 8.95
N LEU A 277 -11.94 -9.86 10.19
CA LEU A 277 -12.64 -10.39 11.36
C LEU A 277 -14.13 -10.05 11.39
N THR A 278 -14.54 -8.94 10.78
CA THR A 278 -15.95 -8.52 10.73
C THR A 278 -16.67 -8.91 9.44
N SER A 279 -15.98 -9.59 8.51
CA SER A 279 -16.53 -9.99 7.21
C SER A 279 -17.64 -11.04 7.29
N GLY A 280 -17.67 -11.83 8.38
CA GLY A 280 -18.52 -13.02 8.50
C GLY A 280 -18.04 -14.20 7.65
N ASN A 281 -16.79 -14.17 7.15
CA ASN A 281 -16.17 -15.24 6.38
C ASN A 281 -14.97 -15.82 7.13
N ASP A 282 -15.02 -17.11 7.44
CA ASP A 282 -13.99 -17.80 8.25
C ASP A 282 -12.60 -17.81 7.59
N ILE A 283 -12.51 -17.87 6.26
CA ILE A 283 -11.23 -17.82 5.52
C ILE A 283 -10.56 -16.45 5.72
N TYR A 284 -11.35 -15.38 5.58
CA TYR A 284 -10.88 -14.02 5.83
C TYR A 284 -10.55 -13.82 7.31
N ALA A 285 -11.44 -14.25 8.22
CA ALA A 285 -11.24 -14.13 9.65
C ALA A 285 -9.96 -14.85 10.12
N TYR A 286 -9.66 -16.04 9.60
CA TYR A 286 -8.41 -16.74 9.87
C TYR A 286 -7.19 -15.92 9.42
N SER A 287 -7.19 -15.47 8.16
CA SER A 287 -6.10 -14.67 7.60
C SER A 287 -5.86 -13.37 8.38
N GLY A 288 -6.94 -12.69 8.79
CA GLY A 288 -6.87 -11.47 9.59
C GLY A 288 -6.34 -11.71 11.00
N ALA A 289 -6.81 -12.77 11.68
CA ALA A 289 -6.31 -13.15 13.00
C ALA A 289 -4.81 -13.51 12.95
N LEU A 290 -4.39 -14.27 11.92
CA LEU A 290 -3.00 -14.64 11.73
C LEU A 290 -2.12 -13.42 11.44
N LEU A 291 -2.56 -12.50 10.59
CA LEU A 291 -1.82 -11.25 10.31
C LEU A 291 -1.63 -10.43 11.59
N ALA A 292 -2.69 -10.27 12.38
CA ALA A 292 -2.63 -9.56 13.66
C ALA A 292 -1.65 -10.23 14.63
N TYR A 293 -1.71 -11.56 14.77
CA TYR A 293 -0.77 -12.32 15.59
C TYR A 293 0.68 -12.13 15.12
N ILE A 294 0.95 -12.10 13.81
CA ILE A 294 2.30 -11.86 13.28
C ILE A 294 2.82 -10.49 13.74
N TYR A 295 2.04 -9.42 13.59
CA TYR A 295 2.45 -8.07 14.03
C TYR A 295 2.67 -7.99 15.54
N LEU A 296 1.70 -8.46 16.33
CA LEU A 296 1.74 -8.43 17.79
C LEU A 296 2.84 -9.33 18.35
N GLY A 297 2.97 -10.55 17.82
CA GLY A 297 3.99 -11.52 18.19
C GLY A 297 5.40 -11.04 17.88
N ASN A 298 5.63 -10.38 16.73
CA ASN A 298 6.94 -9.78 16.43
C ASN A 298 7.29 -8.67 17.43
N ALA A 299 6.35 -7.78 17.75
CA ALA A 299 6.55 -6.73 18.75
C ALA A 299 6.81 -7.30 20.15
N LEU A 300 6.08 -8.36 20.53
CA LEU A 300 6.27 -9.06 21.80
C LEU A 300 7.63 -9.76 21.86
N TYR A 301 8.07 -10.42 20.79
CA TYR A 301 9.39 -11.05 20.72
C TYR A 301 10.55 -10.07 20.90
N GLU A 302 10.39 -8.83 20.44
CA GLU A 302 11.40 -7.77 20.61
C GLU A 302 11.51 -7.29 22.06
N THR A 303 10.42 -7.33 22.83
CA THR A 303 10.36 -6.76 24.17
C THR A 303 10.38 -7.78 25.31
N ASP A 304 9.71 -8.91 25.14
CA ASP A 304 9.64 -10.02 26.09
C ASP A 304 9.59 -11.37 25.36
N ARG A 305 10.76 -11.99 25.23
CA ARG A 305 10.92 -13.27 24.55
C ARG A 305 10.31 -14.44 25.30
N ASP A 306 10.26 -14.37 26.63
CA ASP A 306 9.70 -15.47 27.44
C ASP A 306 8.18 -15.47 27.28
N ALA A 307 7.55 -14.29 27.38
CA ALA A 307 6.13 -14.11 27.09
C ALA A 307 5.77 -14.50 25.65
N TRP A 308 6.58 -14.09 24.66
CA TRP A 308 6.39 -14.54 23.28
C TRP A 308 6.47 -16.06 23.15
N THR A 309 7.42 -16.71 23.82
CA THR A 309 7.58 -18.17 23.78
C THR A 309 6.36 -18.88 24.35
N GLU A 310 5.77 -18.35 25.41
CA GLU A 310 4.51 -18.84 25.98
C GLU A 310 3.38 -18.77 24.96
N VAL A 311 3.13 -17.60 24.36
CA VAL A 311 2.06 -17.43 23.36
C VAL A 311 2.30 -18.26 22.10
N TYR A 312 3.53 -18.31 21.58
CA TYR A 312 3.85 -19.15 20.42
C TYR A 312 3.61 -20.65 20.69
N SER A 313 3.86 -21.09 21.93
CA SER A 313 3.62 -22.48 22.35
C SER A 313 2.12 -22.80 22.46
N SER A 314 1.26 -21.80 22.70
CA SER A 314 -0.20 -21.99 22.77
C SER A 314 -0.87 -22.11 21.40
N LEU A 315 -0.16 -21.78 20.31
CA LEU A 315 -0.68 -21.97 18.95
C LEU A 315 -1.00 -23.45 18.67
N SER A 316 -1.97 -23.68 17.80
CA SER A 316 -2.29 -24.99 17.24
C SER A 316 -1.18 -25.47 16.29
N GLU A 317 -1.14 -26.78 16.01
CA GLU A 317 -0.17 -27.33 15.05
C GLU A 317 -0.42 -26.77 13.65
N GLU A 318 -1.68 -26.60 13.31
CA GLU A 318 -2.22 -25.97 12.12
C GLU A 318 -1.67 -24.55 11.90
N VAL A 319 -1.80 -23.67 12.90
CA VAL A 319 -1.28 -22.29 12.80
C VAL A 319 0.23 -22.27 12.65
N ARG A 320 0.96 -23.11 13.40
CA ARG A 320 2.42 -23.21 13.27
C ARG A 320 2.85 -23.76 11.92
N ALA A 321 2.10 -24.68 11.32
CA ALA A 321 2.35 -25.17 9.97
C ALA A 321 2.23 -24.04 8.94
N ASP A 322 1.20 -23.21 9.05
CA ASP A 322 0.98 -22.06 8.16
C ASP A 322 2.06 -20.99 8.30
N LEU A 323 2.46 -20.65 9.53
CA LEU A 323 3.59 -19.75 9.79
C LEU A 323 4.91 -20.30 9.21
N THR A 324 5.15 -21.60 9.37
CA THR A 324 6.34 -22.27 8.84
C THR A 324 6.36 -22.24 7.31
N ALA A 325 5.24 -22.59 6.68
CA ALA A 325 5.10 -22.55 5.22
C ALA A 325 5.29 -21.13 4.67
N ASN A 326 4.73 -20.12 5.34
CA ASN A 326 4.92 -18.72 5.00
C ASN A 326 6.41 -18.31 5.06
N ASN A 327 7.09 -18.64 6.16
CA ASN A 327 8.50 -18.28 6.34
C ASN A 327 9.39 -18.98 5.30
N LEU A 328 9.18 -20.27 5.05
CA LEU A 328 9.92 -21.02 4.03
C LEU A 328 9.75 -20.42 2.63
N TYR A 329 8.55 -19.93 2.30
CA TYR A 329 8.31 -19.24 1.05
C TYR A 329 9.12 -17.95 0.93
N TRP A 330 9.16 -17.11 1.97
CA TRP A 330 9.86 -15.82 1.92
C TRP A 330 11.37 -15.96 2.05
N ASP A 331 11.85 -16.98 2.75
CA ASP A 331 13.28 -17.28 2.91
C ASP A 331 14.00 -17.44 1.57
N GLN A 332 13.32 -17.98 0.54
CA GLN A 332 13.90 -18.12 -0.80
C GLN A 332 14.10 -16.77 -1.52
N TYR A 333 13.46 -15.69 -1.05
CA TYR A 333 13.50 -14.35 -1.61
C TYR A 333 14.30 -13.34 -0.77
N HIS A 334 14.93 -13.76 0.35
CA HIS A 334 15.90 -12.98 1.13
C HIS A 334 17.22 -12.71 0.37
N THR A 335 17.09 -12.08 -0.79
CA THR A 335 18.15 -11.71 -1.74
C THR A 335 18.54 -10.25 -1.53
N LYS A 336 19.68 -9.82 -2.10
CA LYS A 336 20.13 -8.42 -2.00
C LYS A 336 19.18 -7.48 -2.73
N GLU A 337 18.58 -7.97 -3.80
CA GLU A 337 17.65 -7.28 -4.68
C GLU A 337 16.34 -6.95 -3.94
N ALA A 338 15.79 -7.92 -3.20
CA ALA A 338 14.61 -7.71 -2.33
C ALA A 338 14.86 -6.62 -1.28
N LYS A 339 15.99 -6.71 -0.56
CA LYS A 339 16.38 -5.70 0.44
C LYS A 339 16.58 -4.29 -0.15
N ALA A 340 17.02 -4.20 -1.40
CA ALA A 340 17.17 -2.91 -2.07
C ALA A 340 15.81 -2.30 -2.46
N ALA A 341 14.88 -3.12 -2.94
CA ALA A 341 13.52 -2.69 -3.27
C ALA A 341 12.76 -2.23 -2.02
N GLU A 342 12.80 -3.03 -0.96
CA GLU A 342 12.22 -2.72 0.36
C GLU A 342 12.76 -1.40 0.90
N LYS A 343 14.07 -1.20 0.91
CA LYS A 343 14.68 0.07 1.36
C LYS A 343 14.22 1.29 0.56
N VAL A 344 14.05 1.17 -0.75
CA VAL A 344 13.53 2.28 -1.58
C VAL A 344 12.08 2.58 -1.21
N TYR A 345 11.28 1.55 -0.98
CA TYR A 345 9.88 1.68 -0.58
C TYR A 345 9.74 2.29 0.83
N GLU A 346 10.47 1.78 1.81
CA GLU A 346 10.54 2.34 3.17
C GLU A 346 11.01 3.80 3.16
N THR A 347 12.06 4.11 2.40
CA THR A 347 12.54 5.50 2.27
C THR A 347 11.45 6.39 1.68
N PHE A 348 10.72 5.90 0.68
CA PHE A 348 9.61 6.61 0.07
C PHE A 348 8.46 6.81 1.07
N LEU A 349 8.06 5.80 1.84
CA LEU A 349 7.01 5.91 2.86
C LEU A 349 7.41 6.84 4.02
N SER A 350 8.65 6.73 4.51
CA SER A 350 9.16 7.57 5.59
C SER A 350 9.20 9.06 5.22
N SER A 351 9.25 9.39 3.93
CA SER A 351 9.20 10.78 3.44
C SER A 351 7.86 11.50 3.71
N TYR A 352 6.79 10.75 4.05
CA TYR A 352 5.49 11.30 4.44
C TYR A 352 5.35 11.59 5.95
N ASN A 353 6.47 11.65 6.68
CA ASN A 353 6.56 12.13 8.06
C ASN A 353 5.67 11.35 9.04
N GLN A 354 5.77 10.02 9.02
CA GLN A 354 5.16 9.14 10.02
C GLN A 354 5.98 9.18 11.32
N ASP A 355 5.92 10.30 12.03
CA ASP A 355 6.51 10.43 13.37
C ASP A 355 5.60 9.74 14.39
N LEU A 356 5.94 8.52 14.80
CA LEU A 356 5.33 7.86 15.95
C LEU A 356 6.15 8.20 17.21
N GLY A 357 5.55 8.98 18.12
CA GLY A 357 6.14 9.39 19.40
C GLY A 357 5.72 8.50 20.58
N MET A 358 6.60 8.38 21.58
CA MET A 358 6.52 7.45 22.74
C MET A 358 6.52 5.97 22.35
N LYS A 359 6.52 5.01 23.30
CA LYS A 359 6.76 3.57 23.09
C LYS A 359 5.72 2.95 22.12
N SER A 360 5.91 3.18 20.83
CA SER A 360 5.09 2.72 19.71
C SER A 360 5.75 1.50 19.10
N TYR A 361 4.96 0.45 18.91
CA TYR A 361 5.40 -0.76 18.22
C TYR A 361 5.07 -0.71 16.71
N GLY A 362 4.68 0.48 16.23
CA GLY A 362 4.07 0.69 14.93
C GLY A 362 2.55 0.82 15.04
N ALA A 363 1.96 1.71 14.24
CA ALA A 363 0.54 2.05 14.37
C ALA A 363 -0.41 0.85 14.25
N CYS A 364 -0.05 -0.23 13.55
CA CYS A 364 -0.90 -1.42 13.49
C CYS A 364 -1.03 -2.08 14.87
N VAL A 365 0.09 -2.33 15.55
CA VAL A 365 0.11 -2.91 16.91
C VAL A 365 -0.61 -1.99 17.90
N ASP A 366 -0.35 -0.69 17.82
CA ASP A 366 -0.96 0.29 18.71
C ASP A 366 -2.49 0.34 18.51
N LEU A 367 -2.97 0.33 17.26
CA LEU A 367 -4.41 0.32 16.94
C LEU A 367 -5.09 -1.02 17.30
N LEU A 368 -4.43 -2.16 17.05
CA LEU A 368 -4.95 -3.48 17.45
C LEU A 368 -5.12 -3.57 18.97
N THR A 369 -4.15 -3.05 19.71
CA THR A 369 -4.20 -3.00 21.18
C THR A 369 -5.27 -2.04 21.67
N ALA A 370 -5.37 -0.84 21.08
CA ALA A 370 -6.40 0.13 21.43
C ALA A 370 -7.82 -0.40 21.18
N ASP A 371 -8.04 -1.05 20.04
CA ASP A 371 -9.33 -1.69 19.69
C ASP A 371 -9.69 -2.81 20.68
N TYR A 372 -8.75 -3.68 21.01
CA TYR A 372 -8.95 -4.75 22.01
C TYR A 372 -9.31 -4.20 23.38
N MET A 373 -8.56 -3.20 23.87
CA MET A 373 -8.82 -2.58 25.17
C MET A 373 -10.17 -1.88 25.21
N GLN A 374 -10.58 -1.22 24.12
CA GLN A 374 -11.89 -0.61 24.00
C GLN A 374 -13.02 -1.65 24.02
N GLN A 375 -12.83 -2.78 23.34
CA GLN A 375 -13.80 -3.89 23.34
C GLN A 375 -14.01 -4.46 24.74
N ILE A 376 -12.94 -4.78 25.47
CA ILE A 376 -13.05 -5.28 26.85
C ILE A 376 -13.74 -4.27 27.77
N GLN A 377 -13.41 -2.98 27.62
CA GLN A 377 -14.02 -1.96 28.45
C GLN A 377 -15.53 -1.84 28.19
N ASN A 378 -15.96 -1.96 26.93
CA ASN A 378 -17.38 -1.97 26.57
C ASN A 378 -18.09 -3.21 27.13
N GLU A 379 -17.51 -4.40 26.98
CA GLU A 379 -18.08 -5.64 27.53
C GLU A 379 -18.22 -5.58 29.06
N ARG A 380 -17.22 -5.01 29.75
CA ARG A 380 -17.28 -4.80 31.19
C ARG A 380 -18.38 -3.81 31.59
N THR A 381 -18.55 -2.74 30.81
CA THR A 381 -19.60 -1.75 31.06
C THR A 381 -20.98 -2.36 30.86
N ASP A 382 -21.19 -3.08 29.76
CA ASP A 382 -22.43 -3.81 29.46
C ASP A 382 -22.76 -4.84 30.55
N TYR A 383 -21.76 -5.55 31.06
CA TYR A 383 -21.94 -6.50 32.17
C TYR A 383 -22.37 -5.78 33.45
N LEU A 384 -21.70 -4.69 33.81
CA LEU A 384 -22.06 -3.90 35.00
C LEU A 384 -23.45 -3.28 34.87
N GLU A 385 -23.82 -2.74 33.72
CA GLU A 385 -25.18 -2.21 33.48
C GLU A 385 -26.25 -3.31 33.58
N LYS A 386 -25.97 -4.53 33.11
CA LYS A 386 -26.89 -5.68 33.25
C LYS A 386 -27.00 -6.20 34.68
N VAL A 387 -25.93 -6.11 35.48
CA VAL A 387 -25.89 -6.58 36.87
C VAL A 387 -26.47 -5.52 37.84
N ASP A 388 -26.17 -4.25 37.62
CA ASP A 388 -26.63 -3.12 38.45
C ASP A 388 -28.03 -2.63 38.05
N GLY A 389 -28.55 -3.06 36.90
CA GLY A 389 -29.92 -2.84 36.41
C GLY A 389 -31.03 -3.62 37.13
N VAL A 390 -30.75 -4.21 38.30
CA VAL A 390 -31.79 -4.59 39.26
C VAL A 390 -32.14 -3.35 40.09
N SER A 391 -33.01 -2.49 39.54
CA SER A 391 -33.78 -1.52 40.33
C SER A 391 -35.19 -1.36 39.76
#